data_AF-A0A6A4I3C1-F1
#
_entry.id   AF-A0A6A4I3C1-F1
#
_cell.length_a   1.000
_cell.length_b   1.000
_cell.length_c   1.000
_cell.angle_alpha   90.00
_cell.angle_beta   90.00
_cell.angle_gamma   90.00
#
_symmetry.space_group_name_H-M   'P 1'
#
loop_
_entity.id
_entity.type
_entity.pdbx_description
1 polymer ?
#
loop_
_entity_poly.entity_id
_entity_poly.type
_entity_poly.pdbx_seq_one_letter_code
_entity_poly.pdbx_strand_id
1 'polypeptide(L)'
;MRARLFPASVAEPETAFTFTVMREYDLQSLQGKIAAYDYFLSLRRLTDNVHTDQVNDPYQPFMLAARAWRYFKAQIRLGGIFNLNKRYLPHRPPEAMINYCPICPDPATNMLGDWEKTPLHLRDGNFKLSQFHKNSGADDKSMFRGNSYFPPVQPYKEFLASTKKSAYVVKCGHIKVINRQHNQALRTVVPKKTVGVVSTACSHVFILAATDMYIEHGVPVVHMMKHREFDCREKYNVPYHWCNANTHGESIEQLWIEFNQVGGYTRQMNDVNREDTIIAHINDWNHKKFINSCESLICCLDLYFDCETNHR
;
A
#
# COMPACT_ATOMS: atom_id res chain seq x y z
N MET A 1 9.14 23.26 15.90
CA MET A 1 7.68 23.29 16.18
C MET A 1 7.39 23.27 17.69
N ARG A 2 7.75 24.33 18.42
CA ARG A 2 7.49 24.42 19.88
C ARG A 2 6.00 24.64 20.20
N ALA A 3 5.28 25.33 19.30
CA ALA A 3 3.85 25.61 19.43
C ALA A 3 2.92 24.40 19.14
N ARG A 4 3.45 23.22 18.80
CA ARG A 4 2.67 22.02 18.42
C ARG A 4 1.67 22.26 17.27
N LEU A 5 2.02 23.17 16.37
CA LEU A 5 1.32 23.44 15.13
C LEU A 5 2.14 22.91 13.95
N PHE A 6 1.46 22.23 13.03
CA PHE A 6 1.98 21.72 11.77
C PHE A 6 1.47 22.61 10.63
N PRO A 7 2.36 23.31 9.91
CA PRO A 7 1.94 24.26 8.90
C PRO A 7 1.46 23.56 7.62
N ALA A 8 0.51 24.17 6.92
CA ALA A 8 0.01 23.66 5.63
C ALA A 8 0.91 24.03 4.44
N SER A 9 1.78 25.03 4.60
CA SER A 9 2.78 25.47 3.63
C SER A 9 4.12 25.76 4.34
N VAL A 10 5.22 25.81 3.57
CA VAL A 10 6.57 25.95 4.15
C VAL A 10 7.09 27.40 4.11
N ALA A 11 6.90 28.11 3.00
CA ALA A 11 7.47 29.43 2.81
C ALA A 11 6.75 30.50 3.63
N GLU A 12 5.41 30.53 3.55
CA GLU A 12 4.56 31.54 4.21
C GLU A 12 3.29 30.85 4.73
N PRO A 13 3.33 30.32 5.98
CA PRO A 13 2.21 29.57 6.54
C PRO A 13 1.11 30.48 7.06
N GLU A 14 0.04 30.63 6.28
CA GLU A 14 -1.21 31.28 6.73
C GLU A 14 -2.15 30.31 7.45
N THR A 15 -2.01 29.00 7.20
CA THR A 15 -2.80 27.94 7.83
C THR A 15 -1.89 26.95 8.54
N ALA A 16 -2.27 26.58 9.76
CA ALA A 16 -1.61 25.51 10.50
C ALA A 16 -2.63 24.65 11.27
N PHE A 17 -2.32 23.38 11.42
CA PHE A 17 -3.14 22.40 12.14
C PHE A 17 -2.43 21.95 13.41
N THR A 18 -3.19 21.68 14.47
CA THR A 18 -2.59 21.18 15.71
C THR A 18 -2.05 19.77 15.49
N PHE A 19 -0.97 19.42 16.19
CA PHE A 19 -0.45 18.05 16.17
C PHE A 19 -1.49 17.01 16.63
N THR A 20 -2.42 17.42 17.49
CA THR A 20 -3.53 16.57 17.93
C THR A 20 -4.42 16.19 16.76
N VAL A 21 -4.87 17.17 15.97
CA VAL A 21 -5.67 16.93 14.75
C VAL A 21 -4.91 16.05 13.76
N MET A 22 -3.61 16.32 13.53
CA MET A 22 -2.81 15.50 12.61
C MET A 22 -2.66 14.05 13.07
N ARG A 23 -2.45 13.81 14.37
CA ARG A 23 -2.34 12.46 14.94
C ARG A 23 -3.66 11.72 14.93
N GLU A 24 -4.73 12.39 15.32
CA GLU A 24 -6.07 11.82 15.36
C GLU A 24 -6.53 11.43 13.97
N TYR A 25 -6.39 12.33 12.98
CA TYR A 25 -6.68 12.00 11.59
C TYR A 25 -5.86 10.80 11.11
N ASP A 26 -4.56 10.79 11.35
CA ASP A 26 -3.70 9.69 10.91
C ASP A 26 -4.17 8.35 11.52
N LEU A 27 -4.47 8.31 12.82
CA LEU A 27 -5.02 7.12 13.48
C LEU A 27 -6.40 6.72 12.94
N GLN A 28 -7.34 7.65 12.82
CA GLN A 28 -8.69 7.36 12.31
C GLN A 28 -8.68 6.93 10.84
N SER A 29 -7.78 7.47 10.04
CA SER A 29 -7.58 7.05 8.65
C SER A 29 -6.93 5.66 8.54
N LEU A 30 -6.03 5.31 9.46
CA LEU A 30 -5.36 4.01 9.50
C LEU A 30 -6.28 2.91 10.05
N GLN A 31 -7.02 3.21 11.12
CA GLN A 31 -7.87 2.24 11.81
C GLN A 31 -9.31 2.24 11.27
N GLY A 32 -9.97 3.39 11.30
CA GLY A 32 -11.38 3.55 10.89
C GLY A 32 -11.57 3.75 9.38
N LYS A 33 -10.47 3.84 8.61
CA LYS A 33 -10.47 4.06 7.15
C LYS A 33 -11.29 5.30 6.76
N ILE A 34 -11.33 6.30 7.64
CA ILE A 34 -12.08 7.53 7.45
C ILE A 34 -11.40 8.37 6.38
N ALA A 35 -12.18 8.82 5.39
CA ALA A 35 -11.69 9.74 4.37
C ALA A 35 -11.37 11.10 5.02
N ALA A 36 -10.35 11.80 4.51
CA ALA A 36 -10.02 13.15 4.99
C ALA A 36 -11.22 14.10 4.95
N TYR A 37 -12.06 13.98 3.92
CA TYR A 37 -13.27 14.78 3.76
C TYR A 37 -14.24 14.57 4.93
N ASP A 38 -14.56 13.31 5.26
CA ASP A 38 -15.49 12.98 6.35
C ASP A 38 -14.94 13.38 7.71
N TYR A 39 -13.62 13.20 7.92
CA TYR A 39 -12.96 13.66 9.14
C TYR A 39 -13.05 15.19 9.28
N PHE A 40 -12.75 15.92 8.20
CA PHE A 40 -12.77 17.38 8.22
C PHE A 40 -14.19 17.94 8.36
N LEU A 41 -15.17 17.31 7.71
CA LEU A 41 -16.59 17.63 7.90
C LEU A 41 -17.02 17.39 9.35
N SER A 42 -16.51 16.35 10.00
CA SER A 42 -16.77 16.11 11.42
C SER A 42 -16.19 17.22 12.31
N LEU A 43 -14.99 17.73 12.01
CA LEU A 43 -14.43 18.90 12.70
C LEU A 43 -15.30 20.16 12.53
N ARG A 44 -15.85 20.40 11.32
CA ARG A 44 -16.78 21.51 11.08
C ARG A 44 -18.05 21.36 11.91
N ARG A 45 -18.62 20.17 11.96
CA ARG A 45 -19.82 19.87 12.77
C ARG A 45 -19.58 20.00 14.27
N LEU A 46 -18.37 19.71 14.75
CA LEU A 46 -18.00 19.97 16.15
C LEU A 46 -17.92 21.47 16.47
N THR A 47 -17.66 22.31 15.46
CA THR A 47 -17.63 23.76 15.62
C THR A 47 -19.03 24.36 15.57
N ASP A 48 -19.79 24.03 14.52
CA ASP A 48 -21.22 24.34 14.39
C ASP A 48 -21.90 23.19 13.62
N ASN A 49 -22.78 22.46 14.32
CA ASN A 49 -23.47 21.30 13.76
C ASN A 49 -24.71 21.67 12.92
N VAL A 50 -25.13 22.94 12.94
CA VAL A 50 -26.32 23.44 12.25
C VAL A 50 -25.91 24.20 10.99
N HIS A 51 -25.00 25.15 11.11
CA HIS A 51 -24.54 26.00 10.01
C HIS A 51 -23.10 25.68 9.61
N THR A 52 -22.85 24.40 9.28
CA THR A 52 -21.51 23.93 8.90
C THR A 52 -20.91 24.72 7.73
N ASP A 53 -21.75 25.24 6.84
CA ASP A 53 -21.41 26.08 5.68
C ASP A 53 -20.76 27.41 6.07
N GLN A 54 -21.07 27.95 7.25
CA GLN A 54 -20.49 29.18 7.79
C GLN A 54 -19.14 28.94 8.48
N VAL A 55 -18.78 27.68 8.76
CA VAL A 55 -17.49 27.31 9.32
C VAL A 55 -16.45 27.26 8.20
N ASN A 56 -15.29 27.88 8.42
CA ASN A 56 -14.15 27.86 7.51
C ASN A 56 -13.78 26.43 7.06
N ASP A 57 -13.45 26.28 5.78
CA ASP A 57 -13.13 24.99 5.16
C ASP A 57 -11.70 24.94 4.59
N PRO A 58 -10.65 24.85 5.43
CA PRO A 58 -9.28 24.66 4.95
C PRO A 58 -8.98 23.19 4.58
N TYR A 59 -9.95 22.45 4.02
CA TYR A 59 -9.77 21.06 3.61
C TYR A 59 -8.62 20.85 2.62
N GLN A 60 -8.47 21.72 1.63
CA GLN A 60 -7.38 21.61 0.65
C GLN A 60 -5.98 21.77 1.30
N PRO A 61 -5.73 22.81 2.13
CA PRO A 61 -4.54 22.89 2.96
C PRO A 61 -4.34 21.67 3.88
N PHE A 62 -5.42 21.14 4.47
CA PHE A 62 -5.36 19.97 5.34
C PHE A 62 -4.87 18.72 4.61
N MET A 63 -5.31 18.49 3.38
CA MET A 63 -4.86 17.36 2.56
C MET A 63 -3.35 17.37 2.33
N LEU A 64 -2.78 18.55 2.02
CA LEU A 64 -1.33 18.72 1.86
C LEU A 64 -0.59 18.49 3.18
N ALA A 65 -1.09 19.08 4.26
CA ALA A 65 -0.53 18.90 5.60
C ALA A 65 -0.53 17.42 6.02
N ALA A 66 -1.62 16.69 5.75
CA ALA A 66 -1.76 15.27 6.08
C ALA A 66 -0.79 14.38 5.30
N ARG A 67 -0.57 14.66 4.02
CA ARG A 67 0.44 13.97 3.20
C ARG A 67 1.85 14.22 3.75
N ALA A 68 2.19 15.49 4.02
CA ALA A 68 3.48 15.88 4.59
C ALA A 68 3.70 15.24 5.97
N TRP A 69 2.69 15.24 6.81
CA TRP A 69 2.71 14.61 8.12
C TRP A 69 3.08 13.12 8.05
N ARG A 70 2.42 12.36 7.17
CA ARG A 70 2.71 10.93 6.96
C ARG A 70 4.11 10.71 6.42
N TYR A 71 4.57 11.53 5.48
CA TYR A 71 5.93 11.48 4.96
C TYR A 71 6.97 11.69 6.07
N PHE A 72 6.83 12.75 6.88
CA PHE A 72 7.75 13.02 7.98
C PHE A 72 7.69 11.93 9.06
N LYS A 73 6.50 11.41 9.37
CA LYS A 73 6.35 10.29 10.30
C LYS A 73 7.10 9.05 9.80
N ALA A 74 7.03 8.74 8.50
CA ALA A 74 7.79 7.64 7.90
C ALA A 74 9.31 7.91 7.94
N GLN A 75 9.75 9.12 7.59
CA GLN A 75 11.16 9.53 7.64
C GLN A 75 11.76 9.41 9.04
N ILE A 76 11.02 9.84 10.07
CA ILE A 76 11.43 9.71 11.48
C ILE A 76 11.48 8.24 11.87
N ARG A 77 10.39 7.49 11.63
CA ARG A 77 10.24 6.10 12.06
C ARG A 77 11.28 5.17 11.44
N LEU A 78 11.61 5.37 10.17
CA LEU A 78 12.58 4.56 9.42
C LEU A 78 14.01 5.10 9.52
N GLY A 79 14.23 6.20 10.27
CA GLY A 79 15.53 6.81 10.44
C GLY A 79 16.13 7.43 9.17
N GLY A 80 15.29 7.78 8.20
CA GLY A 80 15.71 8.47 6.98
C GLY A 80 16.35 9.83 7.27
N ILE A 81 15.86 10.55 8.29
CA ILE A 81 16.46 11.82 8.75
C ILE A 81 17.93 11.65 9.19
N PHE A 82 18.28 10.48 9.70
CA PHE A 82 19.63 10.16 10.16
C PHE A 82 20.45 9.39 9.10
N ASN A 83 19.90 9.22 7.89
CA ASN A 83 20.50 8.45 6.81
C ASN A 83 20.93 7.04 7.25
N LEU A 84 20.12 6.36 8.07
CA LEU A 84 20.50 5.06 8.66
C LEU A 84 20.86 4.03 7.60
N ASN A 85 20.09 3.93 6.51
CA ASN A 85 20.39 2.99 5.43
C ASN A 85 21.78 3.26 4.82
N LYS A 86 22.06 4.52 4.46
CA LYS A 86 23.35 4.92 3.91
C LYS A 86 24.52 4.66 4.87
N ARG A 87 24.31 4.85 6.17
CA ARG A 87 25.39 4.80 7.18
C ARG A 87 25.66 3.39 7.69
N TYR A 88 24.64 2.55 7.83
CA TYR A 88 24.73 1.27 8.53
C TYR A 88 24.23 0.08 7.71
N LEU A 89 23.50 0.29 6.62
CA LEU A 89 22.89 -0.79 5.81
C LEU A 89 23.17 -0.55 4.32
N PRO A 90 24.45 -0.56 3.89
CA PRO A 90 24.86 -0.14 2.55
C PRO A 90 24.35 -1.04 1.42
N HIS A 91 23.91 -2.26 1.74
CA HIS A 91 23.27 -3.18 0.81
C HIS A 91 21.82 -2.79 0.47
N ARG A 92 21.21 -1.89 1.25
CA ARG A 92 19.87 -1.36 1.00
C ARG A 92 19.95 -0.04 0.23
N PRO A 93 18.93 0.32 -0.58
CA PRO A 93 18.89 1.63 -1.21
C PRO A 93 18.98 2.75 -0.16
N PRO A 94 19.83 3.77 -0.36
CA PRO A 94 20.11 4.80 0.65
C PRO A 94 18.87 5.55 1.15
N GLU A 95 17.91 5.78 0.26
CA GLU A 95 16.68 6.54 0.54
C GLU A 95 15.47 5.65 0.84
N ALA A 96 15.66 4.33 0.99
CA ALA A 96 14.57 3.38 1.17
C ALA A 96 13.68 3.73 2.38
N MET A 97 12.40 3.97 2.12
CA MET A 97 11.34 4.20 3.09
C MET A 97 10.44 2.96 3.17
N ILE A 98 11.06 1.83 3.52
CA ILE A 98 10.42 0.52 3.61
C ILE A 98 10.74 -0.10 4.97
N ASN A 99 9.74 -0.70 5.61
CA ASN A 99 9.95 -1.58 6.76
C ASN A 99 10.33 -2.97 6.25
N TYR A 100 11.63 -3.29 6.31
CA TYR A 100 12.12 -4.62 5.97
C TYR A 100 11.71 -5.65 7.03
N CYS A 101 11.38 -6.85 6.60
CA CYS A 101 11.08 -7.95 7.52
C CYS A 101 12.37 -8.37 8.25
N PRO A 102 12.40 -8.35 9.61
CA PRO A 102 13.61 -8.70 10.37
C PRO A 102 13.89 -10.20 10.40
N ILE A 103 12.87 -11.01 10.09
CA ILE A 103 12.94 -12.48 10.07
C ILE A 103 13.34 -12.97 8.68
N CYS A 104 13.05 -12.18 7.64
CA CYS A 104 13.46 -12.56 6.30
C CYS A 104 14.98 -12.59 6.22
N PRO A 105 15.52 -13.55 5.46
CA PRO A 105 16.95 -13.60 5.25
C PRO A 105 17.41 -12.30 4.57
N ASP A 106 18.30 -11.59 5.23
CA ASP A 106 18.94 -10.36 4.81
C ASP A 106 20.48 -10.59 4.81
N PRO A 107 21.09 -10.68 3.63
CA PRO A 107 22.49 -11.09 3.45
C PRO A 107 23.51 -10.33 4.30
N ALA A 108 23.24 -9.07 4.63
CA ALA A 108 24.18 -8.22 5.36
C ALA A 108 23.79 -7.96 6.81
N THR A 109 22.69 -8.55 7.32
CA THR A 109 22.27 -8.35 8.71
C THR A 109 22.06 -9.63 9.50
N ASN A 110 21.39 -10.65 8.95
CA ASN A 110 20.99 -11.83 9.71
C ASN A 110 21.29 -13.16 9.00
N MET A 111 22.19 -13.16 8.00
CA MET A 111 22.64 -14.37 7.29
C MET A 111 24.15 -14.54 7.29
N LEU A 112 24.61 -15.80 7.30
CA LEU A 112 26.01 -16.23 7.13
C LEU A 112 26.08 -17.23 5.94
N GLY A 113 27.08 -17.10 5.05
CA GLY A 113 27.37 -18.09 3.98
C GLY A 113 26.60 -17.92 2.65
N ASP A 114 26.51 -19.00 1.85
CA ASP A 114 25.94 -19.04 0.48
C ASP A 114 24.40 -18.94 0.46
N TRP A 115 23.89 -17.76 0.81
CA TRP A 115 22.47 -17.42 0.97
C TRP A 115 21.62 -17.44 -0.32
N GLU A 116 22.24 -17.47 -1.50
CA GLU A 116 21.58 -17.41 -2.81
C GLU A 116 20.64 -18.58 -3.10
N LYS A 117 20.67 -19.63 -2.26
CA LYS A 117 19.89 -20.87 -2.41
C LYS A 117 18.58 -20.88 -1.61
N THR A 118 18.29 -19.85 -0.82
CA THR A 118 17.04 -19.80 -0.03
C THR A 118 15.85 -19.43 -0.91
N PRO A 119 14.78 -20.27 -1.00
CA PRO A 119 13.63 -20.01 -1.87
C PRO A 119 12.90 -18.72 -1.48
N LEU A 120 12.49 -17.93 -2.46
CA LEU A 120 12.16 -16.53 -2.25
C LEU A 120 10.77 -16.13 -2.81
N HIS A 121 9.98 -15.51 -1.92
CA HIS A 121 8.82 -14.62 -2.10
C HIS A 121 7.47 -15.16 -2.58
N LEU A 122 6.40 -14.75 -1.87
CA LEU A 122 5.00 -14.89 -2.26
C LEU A 122 4.53 -13.60 -2.97
N ARG A 123 3.75 -13.71 -4.04
CA ARG A 123 3.20 -12.57 -4.79
C ARG A 123 1.70 -12.79 -5.02
N ASP A 124 0.87 -11.78 -4.80
CA ASP A 124 -0.58 -11.87 -5.03
C ASP A 124 -1.22 -10.52 -5.40
N GLY A 125 -2.37 -10.55 -6.07
CA GLY A 125 -3.09 -9.38 -6.56
C GLY A 125 -4.37 -9.06 -5.79
N ASN A 126 -4.55 -7.81 -5.35
CA ASN A 126 -5.80 -7.30 -4.79
C ASN A 126 -6.67 -6.60 -5.83
N PHE A 127 -7.79 -7.21 -6.18
CA PHE A 127 -8.75 -6.68 -7.14
C PHE A 127 -9.81 -5.74 -6.54
N LYS A 128 -9.83 -5.53 -5.21
CA LYS A 128 -10.77 -4.60 -4.54
C LYS A 128 -10.20 -3.18 -4.38
N LEU A 129 -8.89 -2.99 -4.50
CA LEU A 129 -8.21 -1.68 -4.52
C LEU A 129 -8.37 -0.95 -5.88
N SER A 130 -9.55 -0.95 -6.46
CA SER A 130 -9.81 -0.25 -7.72
C SER A 130 -9.85 1.28 -7.55
N GLN A 131 -9.51 2.02 -8.59
CA GLN A 131 -9.50 3.50 -8.59
C GLN A 131 -10.32 4.05 -9.75
N PHE A 132 -11.02 5.15 -9.52
CA PHE A 132 -11.67 5.93 -10.58
C PHE A 132 -10.67 6.80 -11.34
N HIS A 133 -10.98 7.14 -12.59
CA HIS A 133 -10.25 8.16 -13.32
C HIS A 133 -10.43 9.51 -12.64
N LYS A 134 -9.31 10.17 -12.32
CA LYS A 134 -9.28 11.47 -11.66
C LYS A 134 -8.29 12.38 -12.39
N ASN A 135 -8.63 13.66 -12.45
CA ASN A 135 -7.73 14.68 -12.97
C ASN A 135 -6.55 14.80 -12.01
N SER A 136 -5.36 14.45 -12.49
CA SER A 136 -4.11 14.58 -11.75
C SER A 136 -3.26 15.62 -12.46
N GLY A 137 -2.87 16.69 -11.76
CA GLY A 137 -2.02 17.74 -12.30
C GLY A 137 -0.57 17.26 -12.47
N ALA A 138 0.22 17.95 -13.30
CA ALA A 138 1.63 17.61 -13.50
C ALA A 138 2.50 17.77 -12.23
N ASP A 139 2.07 18.64 -11.32
CA ASP A 139 2.75 18.92 -10.05
C ASP A 139 2.34 18.00 -8.90
N ASP A 140 1.30 17.19 -9.10
CA ASP A 140 0.90 16.19 -8.12
C ASP A 140 1.86 15.01 -8.22
N LYS A 141 2.81 14.96 -7.28
CA LYS A 141 3.89 13.96 -7.21
C LYS A 141 3.94 13.34 -5.82
N SER A 142 4.22 12.04 -5.74
CA SER A 142 4.32 11.35 -4.45
C SER A 142 5.46 11.94 -3.65
N MET A 143 5.22 12.13 -2.35
CA MET A 143 6.29 12.55 -1.44
C MET A 143 7.35 11.45 -1.26
N PHE A 144 6.98 10.19 -1.48
CA PHE A 144 7.88 9.04 -1.39
C PHE A 144 8.76 8.86 -2.61
N ARG A 145 8.42 9.46 -3.77
CA ARG A 145 9.23 9.49 -5.00
C ARG A 145 9.72 8.11 -5.48
N GLY A 146 8.95 7.05 -5.24
CA GLY A 146 9.33 5.68 -5.59
C GLY A 146 10.39 5.04 -4.69
N ASN A 147 10.73 5.68 -3.57
CA ASN A 147 11.65 5.14 -2.57
C ASN A 147 10.94 4.27 -1.51
N SER A 148 9.65 3.98 -1.69
CA SER A 148 8.86 3.12 -0.79
C SER A 148 8.34 1.91 -1.55
N TYR A 149 7.18 1.37 -1.15
CA TYR A 149 6.66 0.13 -1.73
C TYR A 149 6.29 0.23 -3.21
N PHE A 150 5.98 1.43 -3.70
CA PHE A 150 5.67 1.68 -5.11
C PHE A 150 6.91 2.07 -5.90
N PRO A 151 7.05 1.60 -7.16
CA PRO A 151 8.15 2.01 -8.03
C PRO A 151 7.98 3.46 -8.49
N PRO A 152 9.07 4.14 -8.93
CA PRO A 152 8.96 5.44 -9.57
C PRO A 152 8.02 5.42 -10.77
N VAL A 153 7.09 6.38 -10.81
CA VAL A 153 5.97 6.42 -11.78
C VAL A 153 6.45 6.39 -13.24
N GLN A 154 7.47 7.18 -13.57
CA GLN A 154 7.91 7.35 -14.97
C GLN A 154 8.59 6.09 -15.52
N PRO A 155 9.64 5.52 -14.86
CA PRO A 155 10.20 4.22 -15.23
C PRO A 155 9.16 3.11 -15.31
N TYR A 156 8.19 3.10 -14.39
CA TYR A 156 7.14 2.08 -14.41
C TYR A 156 6.23 2.21 -15.64
N LYS A 157 5.84 3.42 -16.04
CA LYS A 157 5.06 3.65 -17.27
C LYS A 157 5.83 3.25 -18.53
N GLU A 158 7.13 3.55 -18.58
CA GLU A 158 8.00 3.13 -19.69
C GLU A 158 8.11 1.61 -19.77
N PHE A 159 8.27 0.94 -18.63
CA PHE A 159 8.24 -0.52 -18.53
C PHE A 159 6.91 -1.09 -19.06
N LEU A 160 5.78 -0.54 -18.63
CA LEU A 160 4.45 -0.95 -19.11
C LEU A 160 4.27 -0.72 -20.62
N ALA A 161 4.81 0.37 -21.16
CA ALA A 161 4.76 0.66 -22.60
C ALA A 161 5.64 -0.30 -23.41
N SER A 162 6.77 -0.74 -22.87
CA SER A 162 7.67 -1.71 -23.50
C SER A 162 7.13 -3.15 -23.49
N THR A 163 6.14 -3.43 -22.63
CA THR A 163 5.59 -4.76 -22.45
C THR A 163 4.64 -5.12 -23.61
N LYS A 164 4.88 -6.27 -24.27
CA LYS A 164 4.02 -6.76 -25.35
C LYS A 164 2.64 -7.14 -24.79
N LYS A 165 1.61 -6.37 -25.14
CA LYS A 165 0.21 -6.71 -24.84
C LYS A 165 -0.23 -7.85 -25.74
N SER A 166 -0.72 -8.94 -25.17
CA SER A 166 -1.29 -10.02 -25.97
C SER A 166 -2.74 -9.65 -26.33
N ALA A 167 -3.03 -9.46 -27.61
CA ALA A 167 -4.41 -9.23 -28.05
C ALA A 167 -5.18 -10.56 -28.00
N TYR A 168 -5.91 -10.80 -26.91
CA TYR A 168 -6.67 -12.04 -26.73
C TYR A 168 -8.17 -11.88 -26.96
N VAL A 169 -8.74 -12.74 -27.80
CA VAL A 169 -10.18 -12.79 -28.07
C VAL A 169 -10.86 -13.72 -27.05
N VAL A 170 -11.75 -13.16 -26.23
CA VAL A 170 -12.49 -13.90 -25.20
C VAL A 170 -13.49 -14.86 -25.83
N LYS A 171 -13.24 -16.17 -25.72
CA LYS A 171 -14.16 -17.22 -26.23
C LYS A 171 -15.27 -17.59 -25.24
N CYS A 172 -14.97 -17.61 -23.93
CA CYS A 172 -15.85 -18.08 -22.87
C CYS A 172 -17.07 -17.17 -22.63
N GLY A 173 -18.26 -17.75 -22.58
CA GLY A 173 -19.53 -17.03 -22.33
C GLY A 173 -19.57 -16.30 -20.98
N HIS A 174 -19.05 -16.92 -19.91
CA HIS A 174 -19.05 -16.32 -18.56
C HIS A 174 -18.11 -15.10 -18.49
N ILE A 175 -16.96 -15.18 -19.16
CA ILE A 175 -16.01 -14.07 -19.25
C ILE A 175 -16.54 -12.98 -20.19
N LYS A 176 -17.28 -13.33 -21.25
CA LYS A 176 -18.00 -12.35 -22.08
C LYS A 176 -19.01 -11.54 -21.25
N VAL A 177 -19.70 -12.17 -20.30
CA VAL A 177 -20.64 -11.48 -19.39
C VAL A 177 -19.87 -10.57 -18.43
N ILE A 178 -18.81 -11.05 -17.78
CA ILE A 178 -17.95 -10.24 -16.91
C ILE A 178 -17.36 -9.04 -17.68
N ASN A 179 -16.91 -9.26 -18.91
CA ASN A 179 -16.40 -8.20 -19.79
C ASN A 179 -17.49 -7.23 -20.21
N ARG A 180 -18.72 -7.67 -20.47
CA ARG A 180 -19.83 -6.75 -20.71
C ARG A 180 -20.12 -5.91 -19.47
N GLN A 181 -20.14 -6.50 -18.28
CA GLN A 181 -20.31 -5.76 -17.03
C GLN A 181 -19.15 -4.78 -16.78
N HIS A 182 -17.92 -5.18 -17.06
CA HIS A 182 -16.73 -4.33 -16.96
C HIS A 182 -16.79 -3.17 -17.97
N ASN A 183 -17.09 -3.45 -19.24
CA ASN A 183 -17.25 -2.45 -20.29
C ASN A 183 -18.43 -1.50 -20.00
N GLN A 184 -19.50 -1.99 -19.38
CA GLN A 184 -20.61 -1.16 -18.90
C GLN A 184 -20.18 -0.28 -17.73
N ALA A 185 -19.35 -0.78 -16.81
CA ALA A 185 -18.75 0.01 -15.74
C ALA A 185 -17.76 1.07 -16.28
N LEU A 186 -17.05 0.80 -17.37
CA LEU A 186 -16.21 1.78 -18.09
C LEU A 186 -17.03 2.86 -18.82
N ARG A 187 -18.31 2.59 -19.11
CA ARG A 187 -19.27 3.55 -19.70
C ARG A 187 -20.08 4.34 -18.65
N THR A 188 -19.79 4.16 -17.36
CA THR A 188 -20.36 5.01 -16.30
C THR A 188 -19.75 6.41 -16.34
N VAL A 189 -20.41 7.38 -15.71
CA VAL A 189 -20.02 8.81 -15.70
C VAL A 189 -18.57 9.03 -15.20
N VAL A 190 -18.01 8.09 -14.43
CA VAL A 190 -16.60 8.11 -14.01
C VAL A 190 -15.95 6.73 -14.25
N PRO A 191 -15.18 6.54 -15.34
CA PRO A 191 -14.57 5.26 -15.67
C PRO A 191 -13.56 4.82 -14.60
N LYS A 192 -13.42 3.50 -14.37
CA LYS A 192 -12.33 2.95 -13.53
C LYS A 192 -11.01 3.05 -14.30
N LYS A 193 -9.97 3.56 -13.63
CA LYS A 193 -8.60 3.69 -14.16
C LYS A 193 -7.71 2.52 -13.77
N THR A 194 -7.79 2.11 -12.50
CA THR A 194 -7.00 1.00 -11.94
C THR A 194 -7.95 -0.08 -11.47
N VAL A 195 -7.66 -1.35 -11.79
CA VAL A 195 -8.53 -2.47 -11.41
C VAL A 195 -8.15 -3.02 -10.03
N GLY A 196 -6.90 -2.83 -9.60
CA GLY A 196 -6.41 -3.32 -8.32
C GLY A 196 -4.97 -2.92 -8.04
N VAL A 197 -4.39 -3.47 -6.98
CA VAL A 197 -2.96 -3.35 -6.65
C VAL A 197 -2.39 -4.75 -6.55
N VAL A 198 -1.26 -5.00 -7.20
CA VAL A 198 -0.48 -6.21 -6.97
C VAL A 198 0.55 -5.91 -5.90
N SER A 199 0.64 -6.78 -4.89
CA SER A 199 1.68 -6.68 -3.88
C SER A 199 2.44 -7.98 -3.71
N THR A 200 3.68 -7.85 -3.28
CA THR A 200 4.53 -8.99 -2.96
C THR A 200 4.75 -8.99 -1.47
N ALA A 201 4.62 -10.16 -0.83
CA ALA A 201 4.84 -10.32 0.59
C ALA A 201 5.77 -11.49 0.88
N CYS A 202 6.46 -11.44 2.02
CA CYS A 202 7.15 -12.63 2.52
C CYS A 202 6.17 -13.57 3.24
N SER A 203 6.61 -14.78 3.57
CA SER A 203 5.85 -15.75 4.38
C SER A 203 5.50 -15.23 5.78
N HIS A 204 6.23 -14.23 6.28
CA HIS A 204 5.92 -13.53 7.54
C HIS A 204 4.88 -12.40 7.37
N VAL A 205 4.27 -12.29 6.19
CA VAL A 205 3.19 -11.34 5.86
C VAL A 205 3.65 -9.87 5.96
N PHE A 206 4.93 -9.59 5.69
CA PHE A 206 5.41 -8.24 5.41
C PHE A 206 5.24 -7.95 3.93
N ILE A 207 4.64 -6.80 3.60
CA ILE A 207 4.62 -6.33 2.22
C ILE A 207 6.01 -5.79 1.88
N LEU A 208 6.54 -6.23 0.74
CA LEU A 208 7.86 -5.85 0.23
C LEU A 208 7.77 -4.84 -0.91
N ALA A 209 6.74 -4.96 -1.75
CA ALA A 209 6.49 -4.07 -2.88
C ALA A 209 5.01 -4.07 -3.25
N ALA A 210 4.56 -3.01 -3.89
CA ALA A 210 3.21 -2.84 -4.40
C ALA A 210 3.23 -2.08 -5.73
N THR A 211 2.30 -2.37 -6.63
CA THR A 211 2.14 -1.60 -7.86
C THR A 211 0.71 -1.60 -8.35
N ASP A 212 0.33 -0.55 -9.07
CA ASP A 212 -0.98 -0.44 -9.68
C ASP A 212 -1.14 -1.43 -10.83
N MET A 213 -2.28 -2.10 -10.84
CA MET A 213 -2.66 -3.05 -11.87
C MET A 213 -3.53 -2.39 -12.93
N TYR A 214 -2.95 -2.19 -14.11
CA TYR A 214 -3.59 -1.63 -15.29
C TYR A 214 -4.04 -2.75 -16.25
N ILE A 215 -5.00 -3.57 -15.81
CA ILE A 215 -5.78 -4.58 -16.58
C ILE A 215 -4.99 -5.67 -17.34
N GLU A 216 -5.18 -6.93 -16.91
CA GLU A 216 -5.51 -8.04 -17.80
C GLU A 216 -6.54 -8.94 -17.11
N HIS A 217 -7.32 -9.67 -17.89
CA HIS A 217 -8.49 -10.41 -17.44
C HIS A 217 -8.05 -11.60 -16.58
N GLY A 218 -8.19 -11.50 -15.25
CA GLY A 218 -7.85 -12.58 -14.32
C GLY A 218 -9.10 -13.09 -13.59
N VAL A 219 -9.29 -14.40 -13.58
CA VAL A 219 -10.30 -15.07 -12.75
C VAL A 219 -9.56 -15.71 -11.56
N PRO A 220 -9.86 -15.31 -10.30
CA PRO A 220 -9.23 -15.91 -9.13
C PRO A 220 -9.35 -17.44 -9.12
N VAL A 221 -8.31 -18.13 -8.63
CA VAL A 221 -8.17 -19.61 -8.68
C VAL A 221 -9.43 -20.35 -8.24
N VAL A 222 -10.03 -19.92 -7.14
CA VAL A 222 -11.25 -20.53 -6.57
C VAL A 222 -12.48 -20.35 -7.45
N HIS A 223 -12.56 -19.27 -8.21
CA HIS A 223 -13.62 -19.04 -9.19
C HIS A 223 -13.37 -19.81 -10.48
N MET A 224 -12.11 -20.19 -10.76
CA MET A 224 -11.72 -20.90 -11.98
C MET A 224 -12.32 -22.30 -12.09
N MET A 225 -12.60 -22.95 -10.95
CA MET A 225 -13.27 -24.25 -10.93
C MET A 225 -14.64 -24.23 -11.64
N LYS A 226 -15.31 -23.08 -11.66
CA LYS A 226 -16.62 -22.90 -12.30
C LYS A 226 -16.53 -22.72 -13.82
N HIS A 227 -15.35 -22.46 -14.37
CA HIS A 227 -15.14 -22.35 -15.81
C HIS A 227 -14.89 -23.75 -16.38
N ARG A 228 -15.72 -24.23 -17.32
CA ARG A 228 -15.63 -25.61 -17.88
C ARG A 228 -14.69 -25.75 -19.08
N GLU A 229 -14.44 -24.66 -19.79
CA GLU A 229 -13.61 -24.65 -21.00
C GLU A 229 -12.11 -24.69 -20.64
N PHE A 230 -11.36 -25.62 -21.24
CA PHE A 230 -9.91 -25.77 -21.04
C PHE A 230 -9.13 -24.50 -21.42
N ASP A 231 -9.47 -23.94 -22.59
CA ASP A 231 -8.92 -22.68 -23.13
C ASP A 231 -9.15 -21.48 -22.19
N CYS A 232 -10.15 -21.57 -21.32
CA CYS A 232 -10.45 -20.59 -20.29
C CYS A 232 -9.56 -20.81 -19.06
N ARG A 233 -9.49 -22.06 -18.57
CA ARG A 233 -8.68 -22.52 -17.42
C ARG A 233 -7.19 -22.25 -17.55
N GLU A 234 -6.62 -22.32 -18.75
CA GLU A 234 -5.18 -22.01 -18.90
C GLU A 234 -4.91 -20.52 -19.00
N LYS A 235 -5.82 -19.74 -19.59
CA LYS A 235 -5.55 -18.35 -19.98
C LYS A 235 -6.02 -17.28 -19.01
N TYR A 236 -7.01 -17.59 -18.16
CA TYR A 236 -7.56 -16.65 -17.17
C TYR A 236 -7.31 -17.08 -15.73
N ASN A 237 -6.74 -18.27 -15.53
CA ASN A 237 -6.34 -18.68 -14.20
C ASN A 237 -5.13 -17.85 -13.81
N VAL A 238 -5.33 -16.96 -12.84
CA VAL A 238 -4.34 -16.01 -12.32
C VAL A 238 -2.93 -16.63 -12.09
N PRO A 239 -2.77 -17.88 -11.63
CA PRO A 239 -1.50 -18.60 -11.53
C PRO A 239 -0.67 -18.72 -12.81
N TYR A 240 -1.28 -18.72 -13.98
CA TYR A 240 -0.59 -18.88 -15.27
C TYR A 240 -0.26 -17.55 -15.93
N HIS A 241 -0.68 -16.42 -15.35
CA HIS A 241 -0.29 -15.10 -15.83
C HIS A 241 1.11 -14.74 -15.36
N TRP A 242 1.86 -14.09 -16.24
CA TRP A 242 3.18 -13.54 -15.94
C TRP A 242 3.10 -12.60 -14.71
N CYS A 243 4.12 -12.68 -13.85
CA CYS A 243 4.21 -11.94 -12.57
C CYS A 243 3.28 -12.39 -11.43
N ASN A 244 2.44 -13.42 -11.59
CA ASN A 244 1.65 -13.98 -10.49
C ASN A 244 2.33 -15.24 -9.93
N ALA A 245 2.33 -15.41 -8.61
CA ALA A 245 2.85 -16.61 -7.95
C ALA A 245 1.71 -17.39 -7.29
N ASN A 246 1.80 -18.72 -7.28
CA ASN A 246 0.94 -19.56 -6.46
C ASN A 246 1.35 -19.40 -5.00
N THR A 247 0.41 -19.01 -4.13
CA THR A 247 0.65 -18.83 -2.70
C THR A 247 -0.09 -19.89 -1.89
N HIS A 248 0.39 -20.15 -0.68
CA HIS A 248 -0.43 -20.79 0.35
C HIS A 248 -1.53 -19.77 0.74
N GLY A 249 -2.75 -20.01 0.28
CA GLY A 249 -3.81 -18.99 0.15
C GLY A 249 -4.18 -18.24 1.43
N GLU A 250 -3.92 -18.78 2.62
CA GLU A 250 -4.36 -18.19 3.88
C GLU A 250 -3.54 -16.96 4.31
N SER A 251 -2.23 -16.91 4.03
CA SER A 251 -1.34 -15.91 4.64
C SER A 251 -1.48 -14.51 4.03
N ILE A 252 -1.74 -14.42 2.72
CA ILE A 252 -1.95 -13.13 2.05
C ILE A 252 -3.39 -12.61 2.23
N GLU A 253 -4.37 -13.49 2.47
CA GLU A 253 -5.74 -13.07 2.77
C GLU A 253 -5.85 -12.25 4.05
N GLN A 254 -4.97 -12.51 5.03
CA GLN A 254 -4.83 -11.68 6.24
C GLN A 254 -4.57 -10.21 5.89
N LEU A 255 -3.74 -9.98 4.87
CA LEU A 255 -3.46 -8.65 4.36
C LEU A 255 -4.68 -8.07 3.65
N TRP A 256 -5.34 -8.88 2.82
CA TRP A 256 -6.51 -8.43 2.07
C TRP A 256 -7.67 -7.97 2.94
N ILE A 257 -7.86 -8.52 4.14
CA ILE A 257 -8.89 -8.01 5.07
C ILE A 257 -8.68 -6.52 5.36
N GLU A 258 -7.45 -6.09 5.59
CA GLU A 258 -7.13 -4.68 5.84
C GLU A 258 -7.20 -3.83 4.56
N PHE A 259 -6.59 -4.29 3.47
CA PHE A 259 -6.52 -3.52 2.23
C PHE A 259 -7.88 -3.41 1.51
N ASN A 260 -8.76 -4.40 1.70
CA ASN A 260 -10.12 -4.35 1.15
C ASN A 260 -10.92 -3.19 1.75
N GLN A 261 -10.72 -2.88 3.03
CA GLN A 261 -11.35 -1.73 3.68
C GLN A 261 -10.80 -0.41 3.16
N VAL A 262 -9.53 -0.39 2.74
CA VAL A 262 -8.88 0.77 2.13
C VAL A 262 -9.43 1.08 0.73
N GLY A 263 -9.91 0.06 0.01
CA GLY A 263 -10.41 0.21 -1.36
C GLY A 263 -11.57 1.18 -1.50
N GLY A 264 -12.50 1.21 -0.54
CA GLY A 264 -13.69 2.07 -0.61
C GLY A 264 -13.36 3.56 -0.71
N TYR A 265 -12.51 4.06 0.19
CA TYR A 265 -12.24 5.49 0.31
C TYR A 265 -11.06 5.97 -0.55
N THR A 266 -10.08 5.09 -0.85
CA THR A 266 -8.98 5.44 -1.77
C THR A 266 -9.41 5.47 -3.23
N ARG A 267 -10.54 4.82 -3.58
CA ARG A 267 -11.06 4.78 -4.95
C ARG A 267 -11.40 6.14 -5.53
N GLN A 268 -11.71 7.12 -4.68
CA GLN A 268 -12.05 8.49 -5.08
C GLN A 268 -10.85 9.46 -5.07
N MET A 269 -9.67 9.01 -4.64
CA MET A 269 -8.47 9.83 -4.57
C MET A 269 -7.79 9.96 -5.94
N ASN A 270 -7.10 11.07 -6.15
CA ASN A 270 -6.06 11.22 -7.19
C ASN A 270 -4.95 10.18 -7.00
N ASP A 271 -4.24 9.87 -8.08
CA ASP A 271 -3.24 8.79 -8.13
C ASP A 271 -2.23 8.89 -7.00
N VAL A 272 -1.72 10.11 -6.80
CA VAL A 272 -0.62 10.35 -5.90
C VAL A 272 -1.04 10.29 -4.44
N ASN A 273 -2.16 10.93 -4.08
CA ASN A 273 -2.66 10.84 -2.71
C ASN A 273 -3.08 9.41 -2.37
N ARG A 274 -3.59 8.66 -3.37
CA ARG A 274 -3.89 7.24 -3.22
C ARG A 274 -2.62 6.45 -2.93
N GLU A 275 -1.56 6.63 -3.72
CA GLU A 275 -0.27 5.99 -3.51
C GLU A 275 0.28 6.29 -2.11
N ASP A 276 0.36 7.58 -1.74
CA ASP A 276 0.86 8.02 -0.42
C ASP A 276 0.00 7.43 0.73
N THR A 277 -1.31 7.31 0.53
CA THR A 277 -2.23 6.69 1.50
C THR A 277 -2.00 5.20 1.61
N ILE A 278 -1.90 4.47 0.50
CA ILE A 278 -1.62 3.03 0.52
C ILE A 278 -0.27 2.76 1.17
N ILE A 279 0.77 3.55 0.86
CA ILE A 279 2.09 3.46 1.51
C ILE A 279 1.97 3.64 3.03
N ALA A 280 1.14 4.58 3.51
CA ALA A 280 0.92 4.77 4.93
C ALA A 280 0.28 3.53 5.60
N HIS A 281 -0.70 2.91 4.95
CA HIS A 281 -1.32 1.65 5.42
C HIS A 281 -0.33 0.49 5.44
N ILE A 282 0.48 0.33 4.37
CA ILE A 282 1.53 -0.70 4.31
C ILE A 282 2.55 -0.47 5.45
N ASN A 283 2.99 0.78 5.64
CA ASN A 283 3.94 1.11 6.69
C ASN A 283 3.38 0.86 8.09
N ASP A 284 2.11 1.15 8.34
CA ASP A 284 1.48 0.87 9.62
C ASP A 284 1.37 -0.64 9.87
N TRP A 285 0.94 -1.42 8.86
CA TRP A 285 0.87 -2.88 8.91
C TRP A 285 2.23 -3.51 9.22
N ASN A 286 3.25 -3.20 8.40
CA ASN A 286 4.59 -3.76 8.56
C ASN A 286 5.20 -3.32 9.90
N HIS A 287 4.93 -2.09 10.37
CA HIS A 287 5.43 -1.63 11.66
C HIS A 287 4.79 -2.35 12.84
N LYS A 288 3.46 -2.54 12.83
CA LYS A 288 2.76 -3.33 13.86
C LYS A 288 3.30 -4.77 13.91
N LYS A 289 3.52 -5.39 12.74
CA LYS A 289 4.15 -6.70 12.64
C LYS A 289 5.57 -6.69 13.20
N PHE A 290 6.39 -5.71 12.84
CA PHE A 290 7.76 -5.58 13.34
C PHE A 290 7.80 -5.53 14.87
N ILE A 291 6.98 -4.68 15.50
CA ILE A 291 6.93 -4.56 16.96
C ILE A 291 6.47 -5.86 17.62
N ASN A 292 5.37 -6.44 17.14
CA ASN A 292 4.82 -7.67 17.72
C ASN A 292 5.73 -8.89 17.50
N SER A 293 6.48 -8.93 16.40
CA SER A 293 7.47 -9.97 16.13
C SER A 293 8.67 -9.87 17.08
N CYS A 294 9.10 -8.66 17.46
CA CYS A 294 10.16 -8.49 18.44
C CYS A 294 9.79 -9.06 19.82
N GLU A 295 8.54 -8.88 20.28
CA GLU A 295 8.07 -9.48 21.54
C GLU A 295 8.13 -11.01 21.51
N SER A 296 7.76 -11.61 20.38
CA SER A 296 7.84 -13.06 20.19
C SER A 296 9.28 -13.56 20.11
N LEU A 297 10.18 -12.80 19.46
CA LEU A 297 11.59 -13.15 19.34
C LEU A 297 12.34 -13.04 20.67
N ILE A 298 12.03 -12.02 21.49
CA ILE A 298 12.59 -11.89 22.85
C ILE A 298 12.15 -13.09 23.70
N CYS A 299 10.87 -13.44 23.67
CA CYS A 299 10.36 -14.62 24.38
C CYS A 299 11.04 -15.93 23.92
N CYS A 300 11.28 -16.09 22.61
CA CYS A 300 12.02 -17.25 22.09
C CYS A 300 13.51 -17.25 22.47
N LEU A 301 14.16 -16.09 22.52
CA LEU A 301 15.55 -15.97 22.96
C LEU A 301 15.68 -16.24 24.45
N ASP A 302 14.78 -15.72 25.27
CA ASP A 302 14.73 -15.98 26.71
C ASP A 302 14.53 -17.48 26.98
N LEU A 303 13.62 -18.14 26.26
CA LEU A 303 13.45 -19.60 26.33
C LEU A 303 14.70 -20.37 25.87
N TYR A 304 15.42 -19.87 24.86
CA TYR A 304 16.66 -20.50 24.39
C TYR A 304 17.78 -20.40 25.44
N PHE A 305 17.96 -19.24 26.06
CA PHE A 305 18.93 -19.02 27.13
C PHE A 305 18.53 -19.73 28.44
N ASP A 306 17.24 -19.85 28.74
CA ASP A 306 16.72 -20.65 29.87
C ASP A 306 16.89 -22.17 29.64
N CYS A 307 16.86 -22.62 28.38
CA CYS A 307 17.21 -24.00 28.03
C CYS A 307 18.72 -24.27 28.18
N GLU A 308 19.59 -23.34 27.78
CA GLU A 308 21.05 -23.53 27.93
C GLU A 308 21.50 -23.51 29.40
N THR A 309 20.80 -22.78 30.28
CA THR A 309 21.12 -22.73 31.71
C THR A 309 20.63 -23.95 32.49
N ASN A 310 19.56 -24.63 32.05
CA ASN A 310 19.06 -25.88 32.66
C ASN A 310 19.80 -27.14 32.20
N HIS A 311 20.73 -27.03 31.24
CA HIS A 311 21.54 -28.13 30.74
C HIS A 311 23.04 -28.04 31.12
N ARG A 312 23.37 -27.25 32.16
CA ARG A 312 24.70 -27.23 32.80
C ARG A 312 24.64 -27.70 34.24
#